data_AF-A0A095YV00-F1
#
_entry.id   AF-A0A095YV00-F1
#
_cell.length_a   1.000
_cell.length_b   1.000
_cell.length_c   1.000
_cell.angle_alpha   90.00
_cell.angle_beta   90.00
_cell.angle_gamma   90.00
#
_symmetry.space_group_name_H-M   'P 1'
#
loop_
_entity.id
_entity.type
_entity.pdbx_description
1 polymer ?
#
loop_
_entity_poly.entity_id
_entity_poly.type
_entity_poly.pdbx_seq_one_letter_code
_entity_poly.pdbx_strand_id
1 'polypeptide(L)' 'MRPIHWIIVLVVVLVLFGAQKLPELAKSIGQSAKILKKEMNDLSEDTPSSDENSTTK' A
#
# COMPACT_ATOMS: atom_id res chain seq x y z
N MET A 1 -16.74 15.49 12.39
CA MET A 1 -16.05 15.42 11.09
C MET A 1 -17.06 15.05 10.01
N ARG A 2 -17.42 15.96 9.10
CA ARG A 2 -18.36 15.61 8.03
C ARG A 2 -17.62 14.82 6.94
N PRO A 3 -18.10 13.62 6.55
CA PRO A 3 -17.46 12.75 5.55
C PRO A 3 -17.09 13.45 4.24
N ILE A 4 -17.84 14.51 3.90
CA ILE A 4 -17.70 15.29 2.68
C ILE A 4 -16.31 15.97 2.51
N HIS A 5 -15.62 16.30 3.60
CA HIS A 5 -14.35 17.03 3.52
C HIS A 5 -13.27 16.21 2.80
N TRP A 6 -13.20 14.91 3.12
CA TRP A 6 -12.23 13.99 2.52
C TRP A 6 -12.46 13.81 1.02
N ILE A 7 -13.72 13.79 0.59
CA ILE A 7 -14.10 13.70 -0.82
C ILE A 7 -13.63 14.95 -1.60
N ILE A 8 -13.82 16.14 -1.03
CA ILE A 8 -13.37 17.40 -1.67
C ILE A 8 -11.84 17.41 -1.82
N VAL A 9 -11.11 17.02 -0.77
CA VAL A 9 -9.64 16.93 -0.84
C VAL A 9 -9.19 15.93 -1.90
N LEU A 10 -9.82 14.76 -1.96
CA LEU A 10 -9.51 13.74 -2.96
C LEU A 10 -9.74 14.25 -4.39
N VAL A 11 -10.84 14.97 -4.62
CA VAL A 11 -11.16 15.57 -5.92
C VAL A 11 -10.12 16.62 -6.32
N VAL A 12 -9.72 17.50 -5.39
CA VAL A 12 -8.68 18.52 -5.66
C VAL A 12 -7.35 17.87 -6.04
N VAL A 13 -6.93 16.84 -5.31
CA VAL A 13 -5.70 16.09 -5.63
C VAL A 13 -5.82 15.42 -7.00
N LEU A 14 -6.98 14.84 -7.34
CA LEU A 14 -7.21 14.21 -8.64
C LEU A 14 -7.17 15.20 -9.81
N VAL A 15 -7.59 16.45 -9.60
CA VAL A 15 -7.52 17.52 -10.61
C VAL A 15 -6.08 18.00 -10.80
N LEU A 16 -5.31 18.17 -9.71
CA LEU A 16 -3.92 18.64 -9.79
C LEU A 16 -2.96 17.59 -10.33
N PHE A 17 -3.11 16.35 -9.88
CA PHE A 17 -2.23 15.24 -10.28
C PHE A 17 -2.75 14.48 -11.50
N GLY A 18 -4.05 14.53 -11.77
CA GLY A 18 -4.71 13.75 -12.82
C GLY A 18 -5.08 12.34 -12.35
N ALA A 19 -6.20 11.83 -12.87
CA ALA A 19 -6.75 10.52 -12.49
C ALA A 19 -5.83 9.32 -12.78
N GLN A 20 -4.89 9.46 -13.72
CA GLN A 20 -3.92 8.41 -14.03
C GLN A 20 -2.64 8.47 -13.19
N LYS A 21 -2.26 9.62 -12.62
CA LYS A 21 -0.97 9.74 -11.93
C LYS A 21 -1.01 9.25 -10.49
N LEU A 22 -2.13 9.40 -9.79
CA LEU A 22 -2.31 8.76 -8.47
C LEU A 22 -2.15 7.23 -8.51
N PRO A 23 -2.83 6.47 -9.38
CA PRO A 23 -2.66 5.02 -9.43
C PRO A 23 -1.26 4.63 -9.92
N GLU A 24 -0.65 5.41 -10.80
CA GLU A 24 0.70 5.13 -11.30
C GLU A 24 1.79 5.34 -10.23
N LEU A 25 1.71 6.42 -9.45
CA LEU A 25 2.57 6.67 -8.29
C LEU A 25 2.35 5.60 -7.20
N ALA A 26 1.10 5.22 -6.95
CA ALA A 26 0.80 4.14 -6.01
C ALA A 26 1.38 2.81 -6.49
N LYS A 27 1.35 2.54 -7.80
CA LYS A 27 1.87 1.30 -8.40
C LYS A 27 3.40 1.23 -8.35
N SER A 28 4.11 2.35 -8.51
CA SER A 28 5.58 2.39 -8.40
C SER A 28 6.05 2.31 -6.94
N ILE A 29 5.43 3.09 -6.04
CA ILE A 29 5.70 3.04 -4.60
C ILE A 29 5.34 1.67 -4.03
N GLY A 30 4.22 1.09 -4.45
CA GLY A 30 3.76 -0.22 -4.01
C GLY A 30 4.69 -1.36 -4.44
N GLN A 31 5.31 -1.26 -5.62
CA GLN A 31 6.32 -2.24 -6.05
C GLN A 31 7.57 -2.17 -5.17
N SER A 32 8.12 -0.97 -4.94
CA SER A 32 9.27 -0.79 -4.04
C SER A 32 8.94 -1.22 -2.61
N ALA A 33 7.79 -0.80 -2.07
CA ALA A 33 7.35 -1.19 -0.74
C ALA A 33 7.11 -2.70 -0.60
N LYS A 34 6.64 -3.38 -1.65
CA LYS A 34 6.48 -4.85 -1.67
C LYS A 34 7.83 -5.57 -1.58
N ILE A 35 8.83 -5.10 -2.33
CA ILE A 35 10.18 -5.67 -2.31
C ILE A 35 10.81 -5.44 -0.94
N LEU A 36 10.76 -4.20 -0.43
CA LEU A 36 11.24 -3.87 0.91
C LEU A 36 10.53 -4.68 2.00
N LYS A 37 9.21 -4.87 1.91
CA LYS A 37 8.44 -5.66 2.87
C LYS A 37 8.77 -7.15 2.80
N LYS A 38 9.12 -7.68 1.62
CA LYS A 38 9.56 -9.07 1.45
C LYS A 38 10.93 -9.29 2.09
N GLU A 39 11.91 -8.45 1.75
CA GLU A 39 13.25 -8.52 2.35
C GLU A 39 13.18 -8.30 3.87
N MET A 40 12.33 -7.38 4.35
CA MET A 40 12.10 -7.17 5.78
C MET A 40 11.42 -8.36 6.47
N ASN A 41 10.55 -9.10 5.77
CA ASN A 41 9.94 -10.33 6.30
C ASN A 41 10.99 -11.44 6.41
N ASP A 42 11.77 -11.66 5.35
CA ASP A 42 12.88 -12.64 5.32
C ASP A 42 13.84 -12.41 6.51
N LEU A 43 14.21 -11.15 6.76
CA LEU A 43 15.07 -10.77 7.90
C LEU A 43 14.39 -10.91 9.27
N SER A 44 13.05 -10.86 9.32
CA SER A 44 12.27 -11.07 10.55
C SER A 44 11.98 -12.55 10.80
N GLU A 45 11.90 -13.37 9.75
CA GLU A 45 11.67 -14.82 9.77
C GLU A 45 12.88 -15.60 10.31
N ASP A 46 14.08 -15.01 10.33
CA ASP A 46 15.24 -15.52 11.09
C ASP A 46 15.05 -15.45 12.62
N THR A 47 13.97 -14.82 13.10
CA THR A 47 13.45 -15.01 14.47
C THR A 47 12.22 -15.92 14.38
N PRO A 48 12.18 -17.09 15.06
CA PRO A 48 11.07 -18.02 14.95
C PRO A 48 9.83 -17.41 15.60
N SER A 49 9.00 -16.76 14.81
CA SER A 49 7.68 -16.33 15.18
C SER A 49 6.75 -16.69 14.04
N SER A 50 5.96 -17.73 14.34
CA SER A 50 4.86 -18.24 13.54
C SER A 50 4.02 -17.13 12.93
N ASP A 51 3.66 -17.29 11.66
CA ASP A 51 2.27 -17.14 11.25
C ASP A 51 1.98 -18.00 10.01
N GLU A 52 1.64 -19.25 10.34
CA GLU A 52 0.80 -20.13 9.55
C GLU A 52 -0.63 -19.54 9.53
N ASN A 53 -1.06 -18.92 8.42
CA ASN A 53 -2.49 -18.96 8.04
C ASN A 53 -2.73 -18.63 6.55
N SER A 54 -2.61 -19.63 5.69
CA SER A 54 -3.61 -19.86 4.64
C SER A 54 -3.53 -21.29 4.10
N THR A 55 -4.36 -22.13 4.70
CA THR A 55 -5.20 -23.14 4.03
C THR A 55 -4.51 -24.25 3.25
N THR A 56 -4.29 -25.33 3.98
CA THR A 56 -4.43 -26.73 3.57
C THR A 56 -5.76 -27.03 2.86
N LYS A 57 -5.73 -27.32 1.54
CA LYS A 57 -6.14 -28.59 0.90
C LYS A 57 -6.18 -28.46 -0.62
#